data_AF-A0A7S0AK24-F1
#
_entry.id   AF-A0A7S0AK24-F1
#
_cell.length_a   1.000
_cell.length_b   1.000
_cell.length_c   1.000
_cell.angle_alpha   90.00
_cell.angle_beta   90.00
_cell.angle_gamma   90.00
#
_symmetry.space_group_name_H-M   'P 1'
#
loop_
_entity.id
_entity.type
_entity.pdbx_description
1 polymer ?
#
loop_
_entity_poly.entity_id
_entity_poly.type
_entity_poly.pdbx_seq_one_letter_code
_entity_poly.pdbx_strand_id
1 'polypeptide(L)'
;MLGYGLIGRALFGHKFHHFDSLGNTLQTEYLMCLGELPSYFGSDWRFTIFCLLFQVSLYFLIVNFLLAILTETFSNVKSQLEYSEVEQEFFTDLFSIFHMKALRRSQAWPPHEAVIKGLEGIYGFTYVDIDRLMLAVPGLDRKSCINLLRHYRSFVALQYTFTHVDHQGATTERKMAKLLEDSKHNRKAIVEIQKALNVGTWSIKSATL
;
A
#
# COMPACT_ATOMS: atom_id res chain seq x y z
N MET A 1 38.12 19.88 -7.23
CA MET A 1 38.98 19.58 -6.07
C MET A 1 40.34 19.11 -6.56
N LEU A 2 40.56 17.83 -6.85
CA LEU A 2 41.89 17.28 -7.21
C LEU A 2 42.66 18.07 -8.30
N GLY A 3 41.97 18.54 -9.34
CA GLY A 3 42.60 19.35 -10.40
C GLY A 3 43.19 20.67 -9.89
N TYR A 4 42.46 21.38 -9.01
CA TYR A 4 42.98 22.59 -8.35
C TYR A 4 44.17 22.26 -7.45
N GLY A 5 44.13 21.11 -6.76
CA GLY A 5 45.21 20.70 -5.87
C GLY A 5 46.48 20.38 -6.62
N LEU A 6 46.36 19.70 -7.77
CA LEU A 6 47.51 19.43 -8.65
C LEU A 6 48.10 20.71 -9.24
N ILE A 7 47.25 21.66 -9.66
CA ILE A 7 47.70 22.96 -10.17
C ILE A 7 48.37 23.77 -9.05
N GLY A 8 47.78 23.83 -7.87
CA GLY A 8 48.32 24.51 -6.70
C GLY A 8 49.68 23.92 -6.30
N ARG A 9 49.78 22.59 -6.24
CA ARG A 9 51.04 21.89 -5.99
C ARG A 9 52.09 22.19 -7.05
N ALA A 10 51.73 22.16 -8.33
CA ALA A 10 52.68 22.44 -9.42
C ALA A 10 53.20 23.88 -9.38
N LEU A 11 52.33 24.85 -9.08
CA LEU A 11 52.69 26.27 -9.04
C LEU A 11 53.42 26.68 -7.75
N PHE A 12 53.01 26.12 -6.61
CA PHE A 12 53.37 26.62 -5.28
C PHE A 12 54.09 25.61 -4.39
N GLY A 13 54.21 24.34 -4.81
CA GLY A 13 54.79 23.25 -4.02
C GLY A 13 56.25 23.49 -3.60
N HIS A 14 57.03 24.23 -4.41
CA HIS A 14 58.40 24.59 -4.08
C HIS A 14 58.53 25.74 -3.07
N LYS A 15 57.47 26.53 -2.87
CA LYS A 15 57.50 27.73 -2.00
C LYS A 15 56.84 27.49 -0.64
N PHE A 16 55.77 26.71 -0.59
CA PHE A 16 54.96 26.56 0.61
C PHE A 16 54.89 25.10 1.03
N HIS A 17 55.31 24.83 2.27
CA HIS A 17 55.37 23.48 2.83
C HIS A 17 53.99 22.77 2.88
N HIS A 18 52.88 23.54 2.89
CA HIS A 18 51.53 22.96 2.82
C HIS A 18 51.21 22.31 1.47
N PHE A 19 51.93 22.68 0.40
CA PHE A 19 51.75 22.10 -0.93
C PHE A 19 52.82 21.06 -1.28
N ASP A 20 53.71 20.73 -0.34
CA ASP A 20 54.85 19.83 -0.57
C ASP A 20 54.45 18.35 -0.69
N SER A 21 53.39 17.92 0.00
CA SER A 21 52.77 16.59 -0.16
C SER A 21 51.35 16.68 -0.70
N LEU A 22 50.92 15.67 -1.48
CA LEU A 22 49.55 15.63 -2.05
C LEU A 22 48.51 15.61 -0.93
N GLY A 23 48.78 14.88 0.16
CA GLY A 23 47.93 14.84 1.34
C GLY A 23 47.79 16.21 2.01
N ASN A 24 48.89 16.93 2.22
CA ASN A 24 48.86 18.27 2.82
C ASN A 24 48.14 19.27 1.89
N THR A 25 48.32 19.12 0.58
CA THR A 25 47.63 19.95 -0.42
C THR A 25 46.13 19.74 -0.32
N LEU A 26 45.67 18.49 -0.33
CA LEU A 26 44.25 18.14 -0.20
C LEU A 26 43.65 18.59 1.13
N GLN A 27 44.39 18.44 2.22
CA GLN A 27 43.96 18.94 3.53
C GLN A 27 43.83 20.46 3.51
N THR A 28 44.78 21.18 2.91
CA THR A 28 44.74 22.64 2.78
C THR A 28 43.58 23.08 1.90
N GLU A 29 43.33 22.39 0.78
CA GLU A 29 42.16 22.65 -0.06
C GLU A 29 40.85 22.43 0.69
N TYR A 30 40.77 21.35 1.46
CA TYR A 30 39.60 21.07 2.29
C TYR A 30 39.37 22.17 3.34
N LEU A 31 40.41 22.65 4.02
CA LEU A 31 40.32 23.78 4.94
C LEU A 31 39.89 25.07 4.23
N MET A 32 40.42 25.33 3.03
CA MET A 32 39.97 26.45 2.20
C MET A 32 38.48 26.31 1.82
N CYS A 33 37.97 25.09 1.60
CA CYS A 33 36.54 24.87 1.37
C CYS A 33 35.68 25.28 2.56
N LEU A 34 36.18 25.06 3.78
CA LEU A 34 35.53 25.48 5.02
C LEU A 34 35.65 27.00 5.26
N GLY A 35 36.39 27.72 4.41
CA GLY A 35 36.63 29.15 4.53
C GLY A 35 37.86 29.51 5.37
N GLU A 36 38.64 28.54 5.81
CA GLU A 36 39.91 28.80 6.49
C GLU A 36 40.98 29.14 5.46
N LEU A 37 41.44 30.39 5.48
CA LEU A 37 42.51 30.84 4.60
C LEU A 37 43.88 30.46 5.19
N PRO A 38 44.81 29.95 4.36
CA PRO A 38 46.16 29.63 4.81
C PRO A 38 46.90 30.89 5.29
N SER A 39 47.82 30.73 6.24
CA SER A 39 48.57 31.84 6.87
C SER A 39 49.37 32.71 5.89
N TYR A 40 49.66 32.21 4.70
CA TYR A 40 50.38 32.91 3.63
C TYR A 40 49.47 33.72 2.71
N PHE A 41 48.16 33.74 2.97
CA PHE A 41 47.21 34.55 2.21
C PHE A 41 47.57 36.04 2.34
N GLY A 42 47.82 36.69 1.21
CA GLY A 42 48.24 38.10 1.16
C GLY A 42 49.75 38.30 1.03
N SER A 43 50.57 37.27 1.23
CA SER A 43 52.03 37.37 1.08
C SER A 43 52.49 37.36 -0.38
N ASP A 44 51.81 36.60 -1.25
CA ASP A 44 52.05 36.56 -2.70
C ASP A 44 50.73 36.78 -3.43
N TRP A 45 50.67 37.83 -4.27
CA TRP A 45 49.45 38.20 -5.00
C TRP A 45 48.96 37.07 -5.92
N ARG A 46 49.86 36.26 -6.49
CA ARG A 46 49.49 35.13 -7.35
C ARG A 46 48.76 34.06 -6.57
N PHE A 47 49.22 33.80 -5.35
CA PHE A 47 48.61 32.85 -4.44
C PHE A 47 47.25 33.35 -3.94
N THR A 48 47.15 34.63 -3.61
CA THR A 48 45.86 35.26 -3.26
C THR A 48 44.84 35.14 -4.39
N ILE A 49 45.22 35.41 -5.64
CA ILE A 49 44.31 35.25 -6.79
C ILE A 49 43.91 33.78 -6.96
N PHE A 50 44.84 32.84 -6.79
CA PHE A 50 44.54 31.41 -6.85
C PHE A 50 43.50 31.01 -5.78
N CYS A 51 43.70 31.40 -4.52
CA CYS A 51 42.75 31.15 -3.44
C CYS A 51 41.38 31.79 -3.70
N LEU A 52 41.34 33.02 -4.22
CA LEU A 52 40.09 33.69 -4.57
C LEU A 52 39.36 32.98 -5.72
N LEU A 53 40.05 32.56 -6.77
CA LEU A 53 39.47 31.82 -7.89
C LEU A 53 38.95 30.45 -7.45
N PHE A 54 39.68 29.77 -6.56
CA PHE A 54 39.23 28.53 -5.94
C PHE A 54 37.94 28.76 -5.14
N GLN A 55 37.92 29.78 -4.28
CA GLN A 55 36.76 30.12 -3.46
C GLN A 55 35.54 30.47 -4.30
N VAL A 56 35.72 31.31 -5.33
CA VAL A 56 34.66 31.70 -6.26
C VAL A 56 34.13 30.46 -6.98
N SER A 57 35.01 29.61 -7.51
CA SER A 57 34.57 28.38 -8.19
C SER A 57 33.82 27.44 -7.26
N LEU A 58 34.30 27.26 -6.03
CA LEU A 58 33.67 26.40 -5.04
C LEU A 58 32.28 26.91 -4.63
N TYR A 59 32.17 28.16 -4.22
CA TYR A 59 30.92 28.74 -3.75
C TYR A 59 29.92 28.95 -4.89
N PHE A 60 30.35 29.57 -6.00
CA PHE A 60 29.41 29.91 -7.06
C PHE A 60 29.00 28.72 -7.92
N LEU A 61 29.90 27.75 -8.15
CA LEU A 61 29.56 26.60 -8.99
C LEU A 61 29.12 25.42 -8.15
N ILE A 62 29.95 24.95 -7.23
CA ILE A 62 29.69 23.68 -6.53
C ILE A 62 28.55 23.84 -5.51
N VAL A 63 28.63 24.84 -4.63
CA VAL A 63 27.62 25.01 -3.57
C VAL A 63 26.26 25.37 -4.16
N ASN A 64 26.19 26.30 -5.12
CA ASN A 64 24.93 26.64 -5.78
C ASN A 64 24.33 25.48 -6.55
N PHE A 65 25.15 24.67 -7.24
CA PHE A 65 24.67 23.49 -7.95
C PHE A 65 24.13 22.43 -6.98
N LEU A 66 24.83 22.19 -5.87
CA LEU A 66 24.37 21.26 -4.83
C LEU A 66 23.07 21.74 -4.19
N LEU A 67 22.95 23.05 -3.93
CA LEU A 67 21.73 23.65 -3.41
C LEU A 67 20.56 23.49 -4.39
N ALA A 68 20.79 23.64 -5.69
CA ALA A 68 19.77 23.44 -6.71
C ALA A 68 19.24 21.98 -6.70
N ILE A 69 20.14 21.00 -6.70
CA ILE A 69 19.77 19.57 -6.60
C ILE A 69 19.01 19.29 -5.30
N LEU A 70 19.49 19.82 -4.18
CA LEU A 70 18.86 19.61 -2.88
C LEU A 70 17.46 20.21 -2.85
N THR A 71 17.28 21.39 -3.45
CA THR A 71 15.98 22.07 -3.54
C THR A 71 15.01 21.29 -4.43
N GLU A 72 15.47 20.75 -5.55
CA GLU A 72 14.66 19.91 -6.45
C GLU A 72 14.21 18.62 -5.75
N THR A 73 15.13 17.88 -5.14
CA THR A 73 14.82 16.64 -4.42
C THR A 73 13.90 16.88 -3.23
N PHE A 74 14.11 17.95 -2.46
CA PHE A 74 13.22 18.35 -1.37
C PHE A 74 11.82 18.69 -1.86
N SER A 75 11.71 19.43 -2.97
CA SER A 75 10.42 19.78 -3.57
C SER A 75 9.66 18.54 -4.05
N ASN A 76 10.37 17.57 -4.64
CA ASN A 76 9.79 16.30 -5.06
C ASN A 76 9.26 15.49 -3.86
N VAL A 77 10.06 15.34 -2.81
CA VAL A 77 9.64 14.64 -1.58
C VAL A 77 8.46 15.34 -0.92
N LYS A 78 8.50 16.67 -0.83
CA LYS A 78 7.40 17.47 -0.28
C LYS A 78 6.11 17.27 -1.08
N SER A 79 6.19 17.29 -2.41
CA SER A 79 5.01 17.04 -3.25
C SER A 79 4.45 15.63 -3.04
N GLN A 80 5.31 14.60 -2.95
CA GLN A 80 4.88 13.24 -2.65
C GLN A 80 4.22 13.13 -1.28
N LEU A 81 4.74 13.85 -0.29
CA LEU A 81 4.16 13.90 1.05
C LEU A 81 2.78 14.58 1.04
N GLU A 82 2.61 15.65 0.26
CA GLU A 82 1.32 16.34 0.08
C GLU A 82 0.28 15.47 -0.67
N TYR A 83 0.72 14.60 -1.59
CA TYR A 83 -0.16 13.65 -2.29
C TYR A 83 -0.43 12.36 -1.51
N SER A 84 0.42 12.00 -0.57
CA SER A 84 0.19 10.86 0.31
C SER A 84 -0.87 11.21 1.37
N GLU A 85 -2.15 11.07 1.01
CA GLU A 85 -3.29 11.06 1.94
C GLU A 85 -3.18 9.96 3.02
N VAL A 86 -2.19 9.06 2.89
CA VAL A 86 -1.91 7.93 3.78
C VAL A 86 -1.71 8.34 5.24
N GLU A 87 -1.22 9.55 5.54
CA GLU A 87 -1.14 10.00 6.95
C GLU A 87 -2.51 10.27 7.58
N GLN A 88 -3.54 10.57 6.77
CA GLN A 88 -4.92 10.68 7.23
C GLN A 88 -5.57 9.30 7.43
N GLU A 89 -5.11 8.30 6.67
CA GLU A 89 -5.53 6.90 6.85
C GLU A 89 -5.04 6.32 8.17
N PHE A 90 -3.87 6.71 8.70
CA PHE A 90 -3.39 6.18 9.98
C PHE A 90 -4.35 6.44 11.15
N PHE A 91 -4.84 7.68 11.29
CA PHE A 91 -5.82 8.00 12.34
C PHE A 91 -7.17 7.35 12.08
N THR A 92 -7.58 7.26 10.82
CA THR A 92 -8.82 6.60 10.41
C THR A 92 -8.78 5.12 10.72
N ASP A 93 -7.64 4.46 10.48
CA ASP A 93 -7.37 3.06 10.81
C ASP A 93 -7.31 2.84 12.31
N LEU A 94 -6.65 3.72 13.05
CA LEU A 94 -6.60 3.63 14.51
C LEU A 94 -8.00 3.80 15.11
N PHE A 95 -8.79 4.75 14.60
CA PHE A 95 -10.17 4.96 15.01
C PHE A 95 -11.06 3.78 14.62
N SER A 96 -10.89 3.20 13.43
CA SER A 96 -11.66 2.04 12.97
C SER A 96 -11.37 0.81 13.85
N ILE A 97 -10.11 0.58 14.22
CA ILE A 97 -9.71 -0.49 15.17
C ILE A 97 -10.33 -0.24 16.55
N PHE A 98 -10.29 0.99 17.05
CA PHE A 98 -10.85 1.32 18.36
C PHE A 98 -12.38 1.18 18.36
N HIS A 99 -13.05 1.72 17.34
CA HIS A 99 -14.48 1.61 17.14
C HIS A 99 -14.91 0.13 17.01
N MET A 100 -14.15 -0.69 16.29
CA MET A 100 -14.38 -2.14 16.19
C MET A 100 -14.22 -2.84 17.53
N LYS A 101 -13.19 -2.50 18.32
CA LYS A 101 -13.04 -3.03 19.68
C LYS A 101 -14.21 -2.62 20.59
N ALA A 102 -14.70 -1.38 20.49
CA ALA A 102 -15.83 -0.90 21.26
C ALA A 102 -17.13 -1.62 20.88
N LEU A 103 -17.43 -1.75 19.57
CA LEU A 103 -18.58 -2.51 19.07
C LEU A 103 -18.52 -3.98 19.50
N ARG A 104 -17.33 -4.60 19.43
CA ARG A 104 -17.12 -5.98 19.87
C ARG A 104 -17.47 -6.17 21.34
N ARG A 105 -17.11 -5.23 22.20
CA ARG A 105 -17.42 -5.28 23.64
C ARG A 105 -18.89 -5.03 23.92
N SER A 106 -19.54 -4.14 23.19
CA SER A 106 -20.95 -3.77 23.40
C SER A 106 -21.92 -4.83 22.87
N GLN A 107 -21.64 -5.42 21.71
CA GLN A 107 -22.58 -6.31 21.01
C GLN A 107 -22.16 -7.78 20.99
N ALA A 108 -21.13 -8.13 21.78
CA ALA A 108 -20.54 -9.47 21.85
C ALA A 108 -20.21 -10.03 20.46
N TRP A 109 -19.65 -9.20 19.57
CA TRP A 109 -19.33 -9.66 18.22
C TRP A 109 -18.24 -10.75 18.25
N PRO A 110 -18.37 -11.80 17.43
CA PRO A 110 -17.38 -12.86 17.34
C PRO A 110 -16.06 -12.31 16.78
N PRO A 111 -14.91 -12.92 17.13
CA PRO A 111 -13.64 -12.59 16.48
C PRO A 111 -13.74 -12.82 14.98
N HIS A 112 -13.09 -11.96 14.20
CA HIS A 112 -13.10 -12.03 12.73
C HIS A 112 -12.69 -13.42 12.21
N GLU A 113 -11.69 -14.04 12.84
CA GLU A 113 -11.23 -15.40 12.52
C GLU A 113 -12.33 -16.46 12.66
N ALA A 114 -13.21 -16.34 13.65
CA ALA A 114 -14.32 -17.28 13.83
C ALA A 114 -15.39 -17.12 12.74
N VAL A 115 -15.63 -15.87 12.30
CA VAL A 115 -16.55 -15.59 11.20
C VAL A 115 -15.99 -16.16 9.89
N ILE A 116 -14.71 -15.93 9.60
CA ILE A 116 -14.06 -16.48 8.39
C ILE A 116 -14.08 -18.00 8.41
N LYS A 117 -13.62 -18.65 9.49
CA LYS A 117 -13.64 -20.11 9.59
C LYS A 117 -15.05 -20.70 9.48
N GLY A 118 -16.03 -20.04 10.08
CA GLY A 118 -17.44 -20.43 9.97
C GLY A 118 -17.97 -20.32 8.54
N LEU A 119 -17.57 -19.28 7.80
CA LEU A 119 -17.94 -19.09 6.40
C LEU A 119 -17.21 -20.03 5.45
N GLU A 120 -15.92 -20.29 5.69
CA GLU A 120 -15.13 -21.26 4.92
C GLU A 120 -15.70 -22.67 5.01
N GLY A 121 -16.29 -23.05 6.15
CA GLY A 121 -16.99 -24.33 6.30
C GLY A 121 -18.26 -24.46 5.45
N ILE A 122 -18.81 -23.34 4.97
CA ILE A 122 -20.04 -23.29 4.19
C ILE A 122 -19.68 -23.05 2.71
N TYR A 123 -19.11 -24.07 2.06
CA TYR A 123 -18.79 -24.03 0.64
C TYR A 123 -20.04 -23.92 -0.24
N GLY A 124 -19.95 -23.17 -1.34
CA GLY A 124 -20.93 -23.17 -2.43
C GLY A 124 -21.96 -22.03 -2.43
N PHE A 125 -21.87 -21.05 -1.53
CA PHE A 125 -22.80 -19.92 -1.49
C PHE A 125 -22.18 -18.62 -1.98
N THR A 126 -22.89 -17.93 -2.86
CA THR A 126 -22.50 -16.62 -3.40
C THR A 126 -22.93 -15.46 -2.49
N TYR A 127 -23.80 -15.71 -1.50
CA TYR A 127 -24.35 -14.70 -0.60
C TYR A 127 -24.51 -15.22 0.83
N VAL A 128 -24.32 -14.32 1.80
CA VAL A 128 -24.46 -14.59 3.23
C VAL A 128 -25.74 -13.94 3.75
N ASP A 129 -26.80 -14.75 3.89
CA ASP A 129 -28.05 -14.34 4.56
C ASP A 129 -27.91 -14.40 6.08
N ILE A 130 -28.80 -13.73 6.81
CA ILE A 130 -28.86 -13.75 8.29
C ILE A 130 -28.91 -15.19 8.81
N ASP A 131 -29.75 -16.04 8.22
CA ASP A 131 -29.92 -17.42 8.66
C ASP A 131 -28.64 -18.25 8.45
N ARG A 132 -27.90 -17.97 7.37
CA ARG A 132 -26.61 -18.64 7.08
C ARG A 132 -25.52 -18.19 8.03
N LEU A 133 -25.47 -16.89 8.34
CA LEU A 133 -24.53 -16.34 9.30
C LEU A 133 -24.75 -16.91 10.71
N MET A 134 -26.02 -17.07 11.12
CA MET A 134 -26.38 -17.72 12.39
C MET A 134 -25.98 -19.21 12.42
N LEU A 135 -26.02 -19.88 11.27
CA LEU A 135 -25.59 -21.27 11.12
C LEU A 135 -24.05 -21.40 11.15
N ALA A 136 -23.35 -20.42 10.56
CA ALA A 136 -21.89 -20.34 10.53
C ALA A 136 -21.28 -20.07 11.91
N VAL A 137 -21.93 -19.23 12.72
CA VAL A 137 -21.45 -18.82 14.05
C VAL A 137 -22.55 -19.07 15.09
N PRO A 138 -22.61 -20.30 15.66
CA PRO A 138 -23.64 -20.65 16.62
C PRO A 138 -23.52 -19.80 17.90
N GLY A 139 -24.65 -19.30 18.39
CA GLY A 139 -24.72 -18.45 19.59
C GLY A 139 -24.79 -16.94 19.33
N LEU A 140 -24.77 -16.50 18.06
CA LEU A 140 -25.05 -15.10 17.74
C LEU A 140 -26.55 -14.78 17.87
N ASP A 141 -26.85 -13.67 18.55
CA ASP A 141 -28.20 -13.12 18.54
C ASP A 141 -28.54 -12.56 17.15
N ARG A 142 -29.82 -12.68 16.76
CA ARG A 142 -30.32 -12.24 15.46
C ARG A 142 -30.11 -10.74 15.26
N LYS A 143 -30.22 -9.93 16.32
CA LYS A 143 -29.94 -8.48 16.24
C LYS A 143 -28.46 -8.20 15.97
N SER A 144 -27.56 -8.93 16.61
CA SER A 144 -26.11 -8.84 16.35
C SER A 144 -25.76 -9.24 14.92
N CYS A 145 -26.39 -10.28 14.36
CA CYS A 145 -26.22 -10.63 12.94
C CYS A 145 -26.64 -9.50 12.00
N ILE A 146 -27.78 -8.86 12.25
CA ILE A 146 -28.26 -7.74 11.42
C ILE A 146 -27.31 -6.56 11.49
N ASN A 147 -26.83 -6.21 12.68
CA ASN A 147 -25.88 -5.11 12.87
C ASN A 147 -24.52 -5.42 12.24
N LEU A 148 -24.05 -6.66 12.35
CA LEU A 148 -22.82 -7.12 11.73
C LEU A 148 -22.91 -7.06 10.21
N LEU A 149 -23.98 -7.59 9.61
CA LEU A 149 -24.21 -7.49 8.16
C LEU A 149 -24.37 -6.03 7.71
N ARG A 150 -25.05 -5.19 8.49
CA ARG A 150 -25.17 -3.75 8.20
C ARG A 150 -23.81 -3.07 8.20
N HIS A 151 -22.94 -3.40 9.17
CA HIS A 151 -21.59 -2.87 9.27
C HIS A 151 -20.72 -3.35 8.10
N TYR A 152 -20.75 -4.63 7.73
CA TYR A 152 -19.97 -5.10 6.57
C TYR A 152 -20.50 -4.57 5.24
N ARG A 153 -21.81 -4.30 5.14
CA ARG A 153 -22.42 -3.66 3.96
C ARG A 153 -21.95 -2.22 3.74
N SER A 154 -21.46 -1.51 4.77
CA SER A 154 -20.91 -0.16 4.57
C SER A 154 -19.53 -0.16 3.91
N PHE A 155 -18.82 -1.29 3.88
CA PHE A 155 -17.55 -1.38 3.17
C PHE A 155 -17.80 -1.63 1.69
N VAL A 156 -17.41 -0.68 0.85
CA VAL A 156 -17.56 -0.74 -0.61
C VAL A 156 -16.90 -1.99 -1.20
N ALA A 157 -15.76 -2.42 -0.65
CA ALA A 157 -15.07 -3.65 -1.07
C ALA A 157 -15.87 -4.94 -0.84
N LEU A 158 -16.81 -4.92 0.11
CA LEU A 158 -17.69 -6.06 0.44
C LEU A 158 -19.10 -5.89 -0.12
N GLN A 159 -19.42 -4.72 -0.69
CA GLN A 159 -20.57 -4.59 -1.56
C GLN A 159 -20.26 -5.41 -2.81
N TYR A 160 -20.78 -6.63 -2.84
CA TYR A 160 -20.81 -7.41 -4.05
C TYR A 160 -21.73 -6.69 -5.02
N THR A 161 -21.18 -5.73 -5.76
CA THR A 161 -21.83 -5.15 -6.92
C THR A 161 -21.98 -6.31 -7.88
N PHE A 162 -23.22 -6.79 -8.05
CA PHE A 162 -23.59 -7.51 -9.26
C PHE A 162 -23.33 -6.53 -10.41
N THR A 163 -22.09 -6.45 -10.86
CA THR A 163 -21.86 -6.19 -12.26
C THR A 163 -22.57 -7.33 -12.93
N HIS A 164 -23.72 -7.01 -13.53
CA HIS A 164 -24.34 -7.81 -14.57
C HIS A 164 -23.25 -7.96 -15.65
N VAL A 165 -22.29 -8.86 -15.42
CA VAL A 165 -21.43 -9.35 -16.49
C VAL A 165 -22.42 -10.11 -17.33
N ASP A 166 -22.85 -9.48 -18.43
CA ASP A 166 -23.77 -10.03 -19.41
C ASP A 166 -23.41 -11.49 -19.64
N HIS A 167 -24.22 -12.37 -19.05
CA HIS A 167 -24.03 -13.81 -19.10
C HIS A 167 -24.48 -14.34 -20.47
N GLN A 168 -23.86 -13.87 -21.54
CA GLN A 168 -23.97 -14.51 -22.85
C GLN A 168 -23.17 -15.83 -22.92
N GLY A 169 -22.44 -16.20 -21.85
CA GLY A 169 -21.67 -17.44 -21.76
C GLY A 169 -21.87 -18.28 -20.50
N ALA A 170 -22.98 -18.14 -19.76
CA ALA A 170 -23.18 -18.94 -18.54
C ALA A 170 -23.46 -20.42 -18.87
N THR A 171 -22.61 -21.31 -18.32
CA THR A 171 -22.78 -22.76 -18.32
C THR A 171 -24.13 -23.17 -17.72
N THR A 172 -24.66 -24.31 -18.17
CA THR A 172 -25.97 -24.86 -17.76
C THR A 172 -26.12 -24.96 -16.24
N GLU A 173 -25.03 -25.23 -15.52
CA GLU A 173 -25.00 -25.29 -14.05
C GLU A 173 -25.35 -23.95 -13.39
N ARG A 174 -24.89 -22.82 -13.94
CA ARG A 174 -25.24 -21.48 -13.42
C ARG A 174 -26.68 -21.08 -13.72
N LYS A 175 -27.24 -21.53 -14.84
CA LYS A 175 -28.68 -21.40 -15.12
C LYS A 175 -29.51 -22.24 -14.13
N MET A 176 -29.01 -23.41 -13.75
CA MET A 176 -29.65 -24.30 -12.78
C MET A 176 -29.61 -23.74 -11.36
N ALA A 177 -28.50 -23.11 -10.96
CA ALA A 177 -28.39 -22.39 -9.69
C ALA A 177 -29.35 -21.19 -9.61
N LYS A 178 -29.49 -20.42 -10.71
CA LYS A 178 -30.44 -19.30 -10.79
C LYS A 178 -31.90 -19.77 -10.75
N LEU A 179 -32.21 -20.89 -11.42
CA LEU A 179 -33.53 -21.54 -11.33
C LEU A 179 -33.84 -22.05 -9.93
N LEU A 180 -32.83 -22.51 -9.18
CA LEU A 180 -32.97 -22.91 -7.78
C LEU A 180 -33.10 -21.71 -6.83
N GLU A 181 -32.49 -20.57 -7.13
CA GLU A 181 -32.69 -19.31 -6.38
C GLU A 181 -34.09 -18.72 -6.59
N ASP A 182 -34.59 -18.68 -7.82
CA ASP A 182 -35.96 -18.28 -8.14
C ASP A 182 -37.01 -19.27 -7.56
N SER A 183 -36.58 -20.48 -7.19
CA SER A 183 -37.45 -21.51 -6.61
C SER A 183 -37.92 -21.26 -5.18
N LYS A 184 -37.42 -20.22 -4.48
CA LYS A 184 -38.07 -19.75 -3.24
C LYS A 184 -39.54 -19.34 -3.49
N HIS A 185 -39.88 -18.93 -4.73
CA HIS A 185 -41.27 -18.68 -5.14
C HIS A 185 -42.00 -19.92 -5.71
N ASN A 186 -41.31 -21.04 -5.92
CA ASN A 186 -41.83 -22.20 -6.65
C ASN A 186 -41.63 -23.53 -5.91
N ARG A 187 -41.71 -23.52 -4.57
CA ARG A 187 -41.76 -24.75 -3.75
C ARG A 187 -42.84 -25.74 -4.23
N LYS A 188 -43.97 -25.26 -4.76
CA LYS A 188 -45.03 -26.13 -5.30
C LYS A 188 -44.59 -26.87 -6.56
N ALA A 189 -43.91 -26.21 -7.49
CA ALA A 189 -43.42 -26.83 -8.72
C ALA A 189 -42.33 -27.88 -8.45
N ILE A 190 -41.47 -27.65 -7.46
CA ILE A 190 -40.44 -28.63 -7.06
C ILE A 190 -41.08 -29.90 -6.46
N VAL A 191 -42.14 -29.75 -5.65
CA VAL A 191 -42.87 -30.90 -5.08
C VAL A 191 -43.59 -31.70 -6.17
N GLU A 192 -44.13 -31.04 -7.20
CA GLU A 192 -44.76 -31.72 -8.34
C GLU A 192 -43.75 -32.48 -9.22
N ILE A 193 -42.57 -31.90 -9.48
CA ILE A 193 -41.50 -32.56 -10.23
C ILE A 193 -40.94 -33.76 -9.46
N GLN A 194 -40.78 -33.66 -8.13
CA GLN A 194 -40.39 -34.80 -7.29
C GLN A 194 -41.45 -35.92 -7.29
N LYS A 195 -42.74 -35.57 -7.28
CA LYS A 195 -43.82 -36.57 -7.45
C LYS A 195 -43.74 -37.25 -8.81
N ALA A 196 -43.53 -36.50 -9.90
CA ALA A 196 -43.43 -37.07 -11.25
C ALA A 196 -42.22 -38.01 -11.40
N LEU A 197 -41.07 -37.65 -10.82
CA LEU A 197 -39.85 -38.48 -10.85
C LEU A 197 -39.97 -39.76 -10.02
N ASN A 198 -40.70 -39.73 -8.89
CA ASN A 198 -40.95 -40.93 -8.08
C ASN A 198 -42.01 -41.87 -8.69
N VAL A 199 -42.86 -41.39 -9.60
CA VAL A 199 -43.80 -42.24 -10.35
C VAL A 199 -43.09 -42.98 -11.49
N GLY A 200 -42.07 -42.38 -12.10
CA GLY A 200 -41.27 -43.01 -13.17
C GLY A 200 -40.36 -44.16 -12.72
N THR A 201 -39.87 -44.13 -11.47
CA THR A 201 -38.95 -45.15 -10.93
C THR A 201 -39.63 -46.46 -10.55
N TRP A 202 -40.95 -46.50 -10.42
CA TRP A 202 -41.71 -47.75 -10.22
C TRP A 202 -41.97 -48.53 -11.51
N SER A 203 -41.98 -47.88 -12.67
CA SER A 203 -42.28 -48.55 -13.95
C SER A 203 -41.09 -49.29 -14.57
N ILE A 204 -39.86 -49.03 -14.12
CA ILE A 204 -38.65 -49.65 -14.70
C ILE A 204 -38.27 -50.94 -13.96
N LYS A 205 -38.73 -51.15 -12.72
CA LYS A 205 -38.45 -52.38 -11.95
C LYS A 205 -39.38 -53.56 -12.25
N SER A 206 -40.44 -53.39 -13.04
CA SER A 206 -41.39 -54.46 -13.38
C SER A 206 -41.16 -55.09 -14.77
N ALA A 207 -40.14 -54.65 -15.54
CA ALA A 207 -39.87 -55.16 -16.88
C ALA A 207 -38.58 -56.02 -16.99
N THR A 208 -37.95 -56.36 -15.86
CA THR A 208 -36.81 -57.28 -15.80
C THR A 208 -37.13 -58.44 -14.87
N LEU A 209 -37.93 -59.37 -15.37
CA LEU A 209 -38.03 -60.77 -14.93
C LEU A 209 -38.24 -61.64 -16.17
#